data_AF-X1VRP4-F1
#
_entry.id   AF-X1VRP4-F1
#
_cell.length_a   1.000
_cell.length_b   1.000
_cell.length_c   1.000
_cell.angle_alpha   90.00
_cell.angle_beta   90.00
_cell.angle_gamma   90.00
#
_symmetry.space_group_name_H-M   'P 1'
#
loop_
_entity.id
_entity.type
_entity.pdbx_description
1 polymer ?
#
loop_
_entity_poly.entity_id
_entity_poly.type
_entity_poly.pdbx_seq_one_letter_code
_entity_poly.pdbx_strand_id
1 'polypeptide(L)'
;MSDFRDIIIKLAFTMYSSPGVYVLLLGSGISRDAGILTGWEVTLDLIRKIAATEKEKPKDFEKWYQERYQESPDYTKLLKKLTITATD
;
A
#
# COMPACT_ATOMS: atom_id res chain seq x y z
N MET A 1 -30.66 -7.63 -10.40
CA MET A 1 -29.39 -7.00 -9.95
C MET A 1 -29.77 -5.81 -9.09
N SER A 2 -29.31 -5.72 -7.83
CA SER A 2 -29.54 -4.52 -7.02
C SER A 2 -28.67 -3.39 -7.57
N ASP A 3 -29.24 -2.19 -7.74
CA ASP A 3 -28.46 -1.01 -8.14
C ASP A 3 -27.52 -0.61 -7.00
N PHE A 4 -26.31 -0.14 -7.31
CA PHE A 4 -25.34 0.35 -6.31
C PHE A 4 -25.93 1.52 -5.50
N ARG A 5 -26.74 2.36 -6.16
CA ARG A 5 -27.45 3.47 -5.53
C ARG A 5 -28.41 3.01 -4.43
N ASP A 6 -29.11 1.90 -4.64
CA ASP A 6 -30.03 1.34 -3.64
C ASP A 6 -29.30 0.91 -2.36
N ILE A 7 -28.06 0.44 -2.47
CA ILE A 7 -27.23 0.02 -1.33
C ILE A 7 -26.82 1.23 -0.49
N ILE A 8 -26.34 2.30 -1.13
CA ILE A 8 -25.91 3.53 -0.44
C ILE A 8 -27.09 4.21 0.25
N ILE A 9 -28.26 4.27 -0.39
CA ILE A 9 -29.46 4.83 0.21
C ILE A 9 -29.85 4.06 1.47
N LYS A 10 -29.88 2.71 1.40
CA LYS A 10 -30.18 1.86 2.57
C LYS A 10 -29.17 2.03 3.70
N LEU A 11 -27.87 2.15 3.38
CA LEU A 11 -26.83 2.42 4.37
C LEU A 11 -27.06 3.77 5.05
N ALA A 12 -27.35 4.83 4.28
CA ALA A 12 -27.62 6.15 4.83
C ALA A 12 -28.84 6.16 5.77
N PHE A 13 -29.93 5.51 5.39
CA PHE A 13 -31.11 5.36 6.25
C PHE A 13 -30.78 4.62 7.55
N THR A 14 -29.99 3.54 7.47
CA THR A 14 -29.64 2.74 8.66
C THR A 14 -28.69 3.50 9.60
N MET A 15 -27.73 4.25 9.04
CA MET A 15 -26.84 5.13 9.81
C MET A 15 -27.62 6.24 10.51
N TYR A 16 -28.64 6.82 9.84
CA TYR A 16 -29.50 7.84 10.41
C TYR A 16 -30.40 7.28 11.52
N SER A 17 -31.03 6.12 11.29
CA SER A 17 -32.00 5.54 12.23
C SER A 17 -31.36 4.89 13.45
N SER A 18 -30.08 4.54 13.39
CA SER A 18 -29.38 3.79 14.44
C SER A 18 -28.05 4.45 14.84
N PRO A 19 -28.11 5.59 15.56
CA PRO A 19 -26.91 6.27 16.04
C PRO A 19 -26.06 5.36 16.93
N GLY A 20 -24.73 5.40 16.75
CA GLY A 20 -23.77 4.66 17.58
C GLY A 20 -23.57 3.17 17.23
N VAL A 21 -24.24 2.65 16.19
CA VAL A 21 -24.10 1.23 15.79
C VAL A 21 -22.91 0.97 14.87
N TYR A 22 -22.43 2.00 14.15
CA TYR A 22 -21.35 1.86 13.17
C TYR A 22 -20.02 2.44 13.68
N VAL A 23 -18.93 1.72 13.40
CA VAL A 23 -17.55 2.18 13.54
C VAL A 23 -16.85 2.08 12.20
N LEU A 24 -16.01 3.07 11.88
CA LEU A 24 -15.16 3.05 10.69
C LEU A 24 -13.77 2.54 11.06
N LEU A 25 -13.33 1.49 10.37
CA LEU A 25 -11.94 1.07 10.36
C LEU A 25 -11.32 1.56 9.05
N LEU A 26 -10.42 2.54 9.14
CA LEU A 26 -9.79 3.14 7.97
C LEU A 26 -8.35 2.63 7.83
N GLY A 27 -8.02 2.13 6.63
CA GLY A 27 -6.64 1.82 6.24
C GLY A 27 -6.01 2.99 5.48
N SER A 28 -4.69 2.93 5.28
CA SER A 28 -3.93 3.97 4.54
C SER A 28 -4.41 4.19 3.09
N GLY A 29 -5.11 3.22 2.50
CA GLY A 29 -5.70 3.33 1.16
C GLY A 29 -6.66 4.51 0.99
N ILE A 30 -7.32 4.98 2.06
CA ILE A 30 -8.24 6.14 1.98
C ILE A 30 -7.52 7.45 1.59
N SER A 31 -6.21 7.52 1.86
CA SER A 31 -5.40 8.70 1.58
C SER A 31 -4.62 8.62 0.27
N ARG A 32 -4.75 7.52 -0.49
CA ARG A 32 -3.99 7.29 -1.71
C ARG A 32 -4.26 8.37 -2.77
N ASP A 33 -5.51 8.75 -2.95
CA ASP A 33 -5.93 9.77 -3.92
C ASP A 33 -5.46 11.19 -3.53
N ALA A 34 -5.10 11.39 -2.25
CA ALA A 34 -4.45 12.60 -1.76
C ALA A 34 -2.92 12.60 -1.98
N GLY A 35 -2.38 11.59 -2.69
CA GLY A 35 -0.96 11.45 -2.98
C GLY A 35 -0.13 10.83 -1.85
N ILE A 36 -0.76 10.33 -0.78
CA ILE A 36 -0.06 9.62 0.30
C ILE A 36 0.10 8.16 -0.12
N LEU A 37 1.35 7.69 -0.18
CA LEU A 37 1.66 6.31 -0.56
C LEU A 37 1.07 5.32 0.45
N THR A 38 0.47 4.25 -0.08
CA THR A 38 0.11 3.07 0.70
C THR A 38 1.36 2.30 1.12
N GLY A 39 1.24 1.42 2.12
CA GLY A 39 2.37 0.58 2.56
C GLY A 39 2.97 -0.27 1.41
N TRP A 40 2.12 -0.70 0.47
CA TRP A 40 2.58 -1.44 -0.71
C TRP A 40 3.37 -0.54 -1.68
N GLU A 41 2.89 0.67 -1.96
CA GLU A 41 3.59 1.61 -2.83
C GLU A 41 4.92 2.06 -2.23
N VAL A 42 4.99 2.22 -0.91
CA VAL A 42 6.26 2.45 -0.20
C VAL A 42 7.21 1.27 -0.41
N THR A 43 6.72 0.04 -0.31
CA THR A 43 7.53 -1.18 -0.54
C THR A 43 8.10 -1.21 -1.96
N LEU A 44 7.29 -0.89 -2.97
CA LEU A 44 7.74 -0.78 -4.37
C LEU A 44 8.75 0.36 -4.57
N ASP A 45 8.58 1.50 -3.88
CA ASP A 45 9.54 2.60 -3.91
C ASP A 45 10.91 2.18 -3.32
N LEU A 46 10.92 1.40 -2.25
CA LEU A 46 12.15 0.84 -1.69
C LEU A 46 12.84 -0.10 -2.69
N ILE A 47 12.08 -0.99 -3.36
CA ILE A 47 12.64 -1.85 -4.41
C ILE A 47 13.22 -1.01 -5.54
N ARG A 48 12.53 0.05 -5.97
CA ARG A 48 13.02 0.97 -7.00
C ARG A 48 14.36 1.59 -6.61
N LYS A 49 14.54 1.96 -5.33
CA LYS A 49 15.81 2.47 -4.80
C LYS A 49 16.91 1.41 -4.84
N ILE A 50 16.61 0.16 -4.47
CA ILE A 50 17.56 -0.96 -4.54
C ILE A 50 18.00 -1.21 -5.99
N ALA A 51 17.04 -1.30 -6.92
CA ALA A 51 17.33 -1.47 -8.35
C ALA A 51 18.21 -0.34 -8.90
N ALA A 52 17.97 0.90 -8.47
CA ALA A 52 18.79 2.05 -8.86
C ALA A 52 20.24 1.93 -8.34
N THR A 53 20.46 1.43 -7.12
CA THR A 53 21.80 1.14 -6.58
C THR A 53 22.52 0.06 -7.40
N GLU A 54 21.77 -0.94 -7.89
CA GLU A 54 22.29 -1.98 -8.81
C GLU A 54 22.38 -1.52 -10.27
N LYS A 55 22.01 -0.26 -10.58
CA LYS A 55 21.94 0.31 -11.94
C LYS A 55 20.98 -0.42 -12.88
N GLU A 56 19.98 -1.10 -12.34
CA GLU A 56 18.92 -1.76 -13.09
C GLU A 56 17.66 -0.88 -13.19
N LYS A 57 16.91 -1.02 -14.28
CA LYS A 57 15.63 -0.32 -14.50
C LYS A 57 14.52 -1.28 -14.94
N PRO A 58 14.04 -2.14 -14.03
CA PRO A 58 12.99 -3.11 -14.33
C PRO A 58 11.67 -2.39 -14.66
N LYS A 59 10.85 -3.01 -15.52
CA LYS A 59 9.49 -2.54 -15.79
C LYS A 59 8.50 -2.94 -14.68
N ASP A 60 8.76 -4.08 -14.05
CA ASP A 60 7.96 -4.64 -12.96
C ASP A 60 8.91 -4.86 -11.77
N PHE A 61 8.88 -3.93 -10.82
CA PHE A 61 9.80 -3.94 -9.67
C PHE A 61 9.52 -5.13 -8.74
N GLU A 62 8.26 -5.51 -8.56
CA GLU A 62 7.89 -6.63 -7.70
C GLU A 62 8.48 -7.93 -8.25
N LYS A 63 8.20 -8.25 -9.51
CA LYS A 63 8.70 -9.48 -10.13
C LYS A 63 10.22 -9.50 -10.18
N TRP A 64 10.82 -8.38 -10.53
CA TRP A 64 12.28 -8.26 -10.54
C TRP A 64 12.88 -8.58 -9.16
N TYR A 65 12.31 -8.03 -8.08
CA TYR A 65 12.81 -8.31 -6.74
C TYR A 65 12.66 -9.80 -6.38
N GLN A 66 11.50 -10.39 -6.68
CA GLN A 66 11.24 -11.82 -6.42
C GLN A 66 12.19 -12.72 -7.20
N GLU A 67 12.44 -12.45 -8.47
CA GLU A 67 13.36 -13.23 -9.31
C GLU A 67 14.81 -13.07 -8.83
N ARG A 68 15.21 -11.83 -8.49
CA ARG A 68 16.58 -11.48 -8.09
C ARG A 68 16.97 -12.02 -6.72
N TYR A 69 16.06 -11.93 -5.75
CA TYR A 69 16.31 -12.27 -4.35
C TYR A 69 15.64 -13.58 -3.89
N GLN A 70 14.82 -14.21 -4.75
CA GLN A 70 14.08 -15.44 -4.46
C GLN A 70 13.22 -15.33 -3.19
N GLU A 71 12.75 -14.12 -2.87
CA GLU A 71 11.88 -13.83 -1.73
C GLU A 71 10.83 -12.78 -2.08
N SER A 72 9.70 -12.81 -1.38
CA SER A 72 8.68 -11.77 -1.51
C SER A 72 9.17 -10.44 -0.90
N PRO A 73 8.77 -9.29 -1.49
CA PRO A 73 9.03 -7.98 -0.91
C PRO A 73 8.51 -7.85 0.53
N ASP A 74 9.37 -7.43 1.44
CA ASP A 74 9.00 -7.08 2.82
C ASP A 74 9.58 -5.71 3.18
N TYR A 75 8.70 -4.81 3.61
CA TYR A 75 9.07 -3.42 3.95
C TYR A 75 10.25 -3.36 4.93
N THR A 76 10.21 -4.15 6.00
CA THR A 76 11.22 -4.08 7.07
C THR A 76 12.57 -4.56 6.57
N LYS A 77 12.61 -5.66 5.80
CA LYS A 77 13.83 -6.17 5.18
C LYS A 77 14.41 -5.19 4.16
N LEU A 78 13.56 -4.65 3.28
CA LEU A 78 13.96 -3.70 2.24
C LEU A 78 14.53 -2.42 2.85
N LEU A 79 13.85 -1.88 3.85
CA LEU A 79 14.31 -0.71 4.58
C LEU A 79 15.68 -0.99 5.23
N LYS A 80 15.82 -2.12 5.94
CA LYS A 80 17.09 -2.52 6.55
C LYS A 80 18.24 -2.59 5.54
N LYS A 81 18.01 -3.13 4.33
CA LYS A 81 19.03 -3.19 3.26
C LYS A 81 19.47 -1.81 2.80
N LEU A 82 18.57 -0.84 2.77
CA LEU A 82 18.85 0.54 2.35
C LEU A 82 19.45 1.41 3.47
N THR A 83 19.15 1.11 4.74
CA THR A 83 19.63 1.88 5.89
C THR A 83 20.98 1.42 6.43
N ILE A 84 21.66 0.47 5.78
CA ILE A 84 23.06 0.13 6.10
C ILE A 84 23.98 1.26 5.57
N THR A 85 23.83 2.45 6.12
CA THR A 85 24.86 3.49 6.04
C THR A 85 25.63 3.42 7.35
N ALA A 86 26.95 3.27 7.27
CA ALA A 86 27.80 3.39 8.44
C ALA A 86 27.52 4.75 9.10
N THR A 87 27.08 4.71 10.35
CA THR A 87 27.21 5.87 11.24
C THR A 87 28.69 6.00 11.53
N ASP A 88 29.37 6.93 10.85
CA ASP A 88 30.54 7.63 11.39
C ASP A 88 30.08 8.72 12.36
#